data_AF-A0AAV4FXN5-F1
#
_entry.id   AF-A0AAV4FXN5-F1
#
_cell.length_a   1.000
_cell.length_b   1.000
_cell.length_c   1.000
_cell.angle_alpha   90.00
_cell.angle_beta   90.00
_cell.angle_gamma   90.00
#
_symmetry.space_group_name_H-M   'P 1'
#
loop_
_entity.id
_entity.type
_entity.pdbx_description
1 polymer ?
#
loop_
_entity_poly.entity_id
_entity_poly.type
_entity_poly.pdbx_seq_one_letter_code
_entity_poly.pdbx_strand_id
1 'polypeptide(L)'
;MLVIVLILGLQQYCGEGPQWASVQPHDKTKCEKYWWTNLLYINNLVSIDKMCLGQAWYMGADMQFYVISPLMIIPFYFKPLYGLASCSVLLVTHVVATGILSVHNKWRPSPVLAED
;
A
#
# COMPACT_ATOMS: atom_id res chain seq x y z
N MET A 1 2.81 3.55 -14.13
CA MET A 1 1.96 3.48 -15.35
C MET A 1 2.53 2.55 -16.40
N LEU A 2 3.75 2.78 -16.89
CA LEU A 2 4.40 1.89 -17.85
C LEU A 2 4.46 0.44 -17.32
N VAL A 3 4.87 0.27 -16.05
CA VAL A 3 4.89 -1.03 -15.36
C VAL A 3 3.51 -1.71 -15.29
N ILE A 4 2.42 -0.96 -15.08
CA ILE A 4 1.06 -1.55 -15.01
C ILE A 4 0.64 -2.10 -16.37
N VAL A 5 0.87 -1.33 -17.44
CA VAL A 5 0.57 -1.77 -18.82
C VAL A 5 1.44 -2.97 -19.20
N LEU A 6 2.71 -2.93 -18.83
CA LEU A 6 3.68 -4.00 -19.09
C LEU A 6 3.29 -5.28 -18.35
N ILE A 7 2.88 -5.18 -17.08
CA ILE A 7 2.41 -6.32 -16.29
C ILE A 7 1.10 -6.89 -16.85
N LEU A 8 0.07 -6.07 -17.11
CA LEU A 8 -1.19 -6.57 -17.66
C LEU A 8 -1.01 -7.21 -19.06
N GLY A 9 -0.10 -6.68 -19.87
CA GLY A 9 0.18 -7.15 -21.22
C GLY A 9 1.08 -8.38 -21.28
N LEU A 10 2.17 -8.41 -20.51
CA LEU A 10 3.19 -9.47 -20.58
C LEU A 10 2.97 -10.60 -19.57
N GLN A 11 2.31 -10.35 -18.43
CA GLN A 11 2.15 -11.38 -17.40
C GLN A 11 1.31 -12.57 -17.88
N GLN A 12 0.49 -12.43 -18.91
CA GLN A 12 -0.22 -13.56 -19.52
C GLN A 12 0.69 -14.48 -20.34
N TYR A 13 1.90 -14.04 -20.70
CA TYR A 13 2.87 -14.79 -21.52
C TYR A 13 4.13 -15.25 -20.75
N CYS A 14 4.34 -14.78 -19.52
CA CYS A 14 5.61 -14.94 -18.80
C CYS A 14 5.69 -16.11 -17.81
N GLY A 15 4.81 -17.12 -17.88
CA GLY A 15 4.85 -18.22 -16.93
C GLY A 15 3.86 -19.34 -17.17
N GLU A 16 4.17 -20.50 -16.60
CA GLU A 16 3.35 -21.69 -16.56
C GLU A 16 3.49 -22.30 -15.16
N GLY A 17 2.38 -22.63 -14.51
CA GLY A 17 2.40 -23.20 -13.15
C GLY A 17 1.00 -23.35 -12.54
N PRO A 18 0.85 -24.20 -11.51
CA PRO A 18 -0.45 -24.47 -10.88
C PRO A 18 -1.07 -23.26 -10.18
N GLN A 19 -0.24 -22.32 -9.69
CA GLN A 19 -0.66 -21.01 -9.16
C GLN A 19 -0.69 -19.91 -10.24
N TRP A 20 -0.36 -20.21 -11.50
CA TRP A 20 -0.33 -19.17 -12.53
C TRP A 20 -1.72 -18.60 -12.82
N ALA A 21 -2.77 -19.42 -12.71
CA ALA A 21 -4.14 -18.99 -12.85
C ALA A 21 -4.61 -18.03 -11.73
N SER A 22 -4.09 -18.17 -10.50
CA SER A 22 -4.39 -17.28 -9.38
C SER A 22 -3.55 -16.00 -9.40
N VAL A 23 -2.36 -16.04 -10.02
CA VAL A 23 -1.45 -14.91 -10.16
C VAL A 23 -1.77 -14.04 -11.37
N GLN A 24 -2.31 -14.62 -12.47
CA GLN A 24 -2.82 -13.86 -13.61
C GLN A 24 -3.77 -12.75 -13.13
N PRO A 25 -3.84 -11.60 -13.81
CA PRO A 25 -4.69 -10.49 -13.40
C PRO A 25 -6.14 -10.98 -13.32
N HIS A 26 -6.53 -11.37 -12.10
CA HIS A 26 -7.70 -12.19 -11.84
C HIS A 26 -9.00 -11.42 -12.18
N ASP A 27 -8.88 -10.11 -12.35
CA ASP A 27 -9.97 -9.19 -12.62
C ASP A 27 -9.55 -8.08 -13.59
N LYS A 28 -9.41 -8.40 -14.89
CA LYS A 28 -9.33 -7.38 -15.97
C LYS A 28 -10.39 -6.29 -15.79
N THR A 29 -11.60 -6.69 -15.37
CA THR A 29 -12.75 -5.83 -15.11
C THR A 29 -12.54 -4.85 -13.95
N LYS A 30 -11.88 -5.27 -12.85
CA LYS A 30 -11.52 -4.34 -11.76
C LYS A 30 -10.44 -3.37 -12.23
N CYS A 31 -9.49 -3.85 -13.02
CA CYS A 31 -8.42 -3.00 -13.51
C CYS A 31 -8.92 -1.92 -14.49
N GLU A 32 -9.82 -2.25 -15.40
CA GLU A 32 -10.46 -1.27 -16.30
C GLU A 32 -11.23 -0.19 -15.53
N LYS A 33 -11.78 -0.52 -14.36
CA LYS A 33 -12.55 0.42 -13.53
C LYS A 33 -11.70 1.26 -12.57
N TYR A 34 -10.59 0.71 -12.08
CA TYR A 34 -9.77 1.31 -11.01
C TYR A 34 -8.31 1.58 -11.40
N TRP A 35 -7.91 1.50 -12.67
CA TRP A 35 -6.54 1.83 -13.08
C TRP A 35 -6.13 3.25 -12.68
N TRP A 36 -7.07 4.20 -12.75
CA TRP A 36 -6.84 5.62 -12.47
C TRP A 36 -6.48 5.88 -11.01
N THR A 37 -6.93 5.03 -10.06
CA THR A 37 -6.59 5.21 -8.64
C THR A 37 -5.10 4.99 -8.38
N ASN A 38 -4.44 4.15 -9.17
CA ASN A 38 -2.98 3.98 -9.12
C ASN A 38 -2.23 5.18 -9.73
N LEU A 39 -2.85 5.95 -10.63
CA LEU A 39 -2.24 7.17 -11.20
C LEU A 39 -2.23 8.30 -10.19
N LEU A 40 -3.32 8.43 -9.44
CA LEU A 40 -3.45 9.40 -8.37
C LEU A 40 -2.83 8.95 -7.05
N TYR A 41 -2.25 7.74 -6.98
CA TYR A 41 -1.67 7.16 -5.76
C TYR A 41 -2.66 7.05 -4.57
N ILE A 42 -3.95 6.92 -4.86
CA ILE A 42 -5.04 6.78 -3.87
C ILE A 42 -5.64 5.37 -3.86
N ASN A 43 -5.00 4.41 -4.51
CA ASN A 43 -5.44 3.03 -4.60
C ASN A 43 -5.60 2.36 -3.22
N ASN A 44 -4.80 2.77 -2.22
CA ASN A 44 -4.90 2.30 -0.85
C ASN A 44 -6.15 2.84 -0.12
N LEU A 45 -6.59 4.07 -0.43
CA LEU A 45 -7.68 4.74 0.30
C LEU A 45 -9.07 4.40 -0.23
N VAL A 46 -9.19 4.13 -1.54
CA VAL A 46 -10.51 3.97 -2.18
C VAL A 46 -11.09 2.57 -1.97
N SER A 47 -10.29 1.51 -2.17
CA SER A 47 -10.75 0.12 -2.02
C SER A 47 -9.55 -0.83 -2.03
N ILE A 48 -9.12 -1.28 -0.84
CA ILE A 48 -8.07 -2.28 -0.68
C ILE A 48 -8.47 -3.58 -1.40
N ASP A 49 -9.72 -4.03 -1.30
CA ASP A 49 -10.16 -5.29 -1.92
C ASP A 49 -10.40 -5.22 -3.45
N LYS A 50 -10.38 -4.02 -4.03
CA LYS A 50 -10.64 -3.80 -5.47
C LYS A 50 -9.45 -3.21 -6.22
N MET A 51 -8.27 -3.23 -5.61
CA MET A 51 -7.06 -2.73 -6.25
C MET A 51 -6.64 -3.62 -7.43
N CYS A 52 -6.30 -2.99 -8.56
CA CYS A 52 -5.85 -3.71 -9.75
C CYS A 52 -4.51 -4.43 -9.54
N LEU A 53 -3.55 -3.75 -8.90
CA LEU A 53 -2.26 -4.32 -8.55
C LEU A 53 -2.10 -4.25 -7.04
N GLY A 54 -2.07 -5.41 -6.38
CA GLY A 54 -1.76 -5.49 -4.95
C GLY A 54 -0.40 -4.89 -4.62
N GLN A 55 0.59 -5.06 -5.49
CA GLN A 55 1.91 -4.46 -5.30
C GLN A 55 1.88 -2.92 -5.36
N ALA A 56 0.94 -2.30 -6.11
CA ALA A 56 0.88 -0.85 -6.19
C ALA A 56 0.42 -0.20 -4.87
N TRP A 57 -0.05 -0.97 -3.88
CA TRP A 57 -0.44 -0.44 -2.57
C TRP A 57 0.71 0.29 -1.87
N TYR A 58 1.95 -0.21 -1.98
CA TYR A 58 3.09 0.39 -1.28
C TYR A 58 3.49 1.70 -1.96
N MET A 59 3.44 1.76 -3.30
CA MET A 59 3.72 3.00 -4.03
C MET A 59 2.72 4.11 -3.69
N GLY A 60 1.45 3.76 -3.50
CA GLY A 60 0.44 4.70 -3.00
C GLY A 60 0.79 5.24 -1.60
N ALA A 61 1.20 4.35 -0.69
CA ALA A 61 1.61 4.72 0.65
C ALA A 61 2.87 5.61 0.67
N ASP A 62 3.87 5.31 -0.16
CA ASP A 62 5.12 6.08 -0.23
C ASP A 62 4.88 7.54 -0.63
N MET A 63 3.97 7.78 -1.59
CA MET A 63 3.62 9.14 -2.00
C MET A 63 2.91 9.91 -0.87
N GLN A 64 2.09 9.23 -0.07
CA GLN A 64 1.46 9.83 1.10
C GLN A 64 2.50 10.21 2.17
N PHE A 65 3.47 9.32 2.43
CA PHE A 65 4.57 9.64 3.33
C PHE A 65 5.45 10.78 2.80
N TYR A 66 5.65 10.87 1.49
CA TYR A 66 6.34 12.00 0.87
C TYR A 66 5.61 13.32 1.14
N VAL A 67 4.28 13.34 1.01
CA VAL A 67 3.44 14.52 1.32
C VAL A 67 3.47 14.86 2.82
N ILE A 68 3.55 13.87 3.70
CA ILE A 68 3.64 14.07 5.16
C ILE A 68 5.05 14.49 5.60
N SER A 69 6.08 14.17 4.83
CA SER A 69 7.49 14.42 5.16
C SER A 69 7.85 15.86 5.58
N PRO A 70 7.24 16.94 5.03
CA PRO A 70 7.52 18.30 5.48
C PRO A 70 7.16 18.54 6.95
N LEU A 71 6.20 17.79 7.51
CA LEU A 71 5.85 17.86 8.93
C LEU A 71 6.98 17.33 9.84
N MET A 72 7.89 16.53 9.30
CA MET A 72 9.10 16.09 9.99
C MET A 72 10.27 17.05 9.72
N ILE A 73 10.44 17.48 8.47
CA ILE A 73 11.61 18.25 8.02
C ILE A 73 11.55 19.70 8.52
N ILE A 74 10.38 20.35 8.49
CA ILE A 74 10.24 21.77 8.87
C ILE A 74 10.60 21.99 10.36
N PRO A 75 10.07 21.21 11.33
CA PRO A 75 10.46 21.36 12.74
C PRO A 75 11.94 21.06 12.98
N PHE A 76 12.50 20.10 12.25
CA PHE A 76 13.91 19.72 12.33
C PHE A 76 14.83 20.87 11.91
N TYR A 77 14.42 21.66 10.91
CA TYR A 77 15.16 22.85 10.46
C TYR A 77 15.26 23.94 11.55
N PHE A 78 14.20 24.16 12.33
CA PHE A 78 14.21 25.18 13.38
C PHE A 78 15.01 24.78 14.62
N LYS A 79 14.76 23.58 15.16
CA LYS A 79 15.56 23.00 16.26
C LYS A 79 15.56 21.48 16.18
N PRO A 80 16.71 20.81 16.44
CA PRO A 80 16.79 19.35 16.42
C PRO A 80 15.85 18.70 17.45
N LEU A 81 15.57 19.37 18.58
CA LEU A 81 14.64 18.87 19.60
C LEU A 81 13.19 18.78 19.09
N TYR A 82 12.72 19.78 18.33
CA TYR A 82 11.37 19.77 17.77
C TYR A 82 11.24 18.72 16.65
N GLY A 83 12.29 18.54 15.86
CA GLY A 83 12.36 17.45 14.89
C GLY A 83 12.27 16.07 15.57
N LEU A 84 13.06 15.85 16.64
CA LEU A 84 13.02 14.60 17.40
C LEU A 84 11.64 14.34 18.03
N ALA A 85 11.02 15.39 18.58
CA ALA A 85 9.67 15.31 19.14
C ALA A 85 8.61 14.99 18.06
N SER A 86 8.69 15.60 16.88
CA SER A 86 7.79 15.29 15.75
C SER A 86 7.91 13.82 15.32
N CYS A 87 9.15 13.33 15.15
CA CYS A 87 9.41 11.94 14.79
C CYS A 87 8.90 10.95 15.85
N SER A 88 9.13 11.23 17.14
CA SER A 88 8.71 10.33 18.21
C SER A 88 7.19 10.26 18.33
N VAL A 89 6.49 11.39 18.20
CA VAL A 89 5.02 11.45 18.20
C VAL A 89 4.44 10.65 17.04
N LEU A 90 4.96 10.81 15.82
CA LEU A 90 4.50 10.05 14.66
C LEU A 90 4.72 8.54 14.83
N LEU A 91 5.89 8.14 15.33
CA LEU A 91 6.19 6.73 15.61
C LEU A 91 5.25 6.12 16.64
N VAL A 92 5.08 6.80 17.79
CA VAL A 92 4.19 6.33 18.86
C VAL A 92 2.74 6.25 18.36
N THR A 93 2.29 7.26 17.62
CA THR A 93 0.94 7.27 17.03
C THR A 93 0.74 6.10 16.08
N HIS A 94 1.72 5.79 15.23
CA HIS A 94 1.64 4.66 14.31
C HIS A 94 1.58 3.30 15.04
N VAL A 95 2.44 3.09 16.04
CA VAL A 95 2.45 1.84 16.83
C VAL A 95 1.15 1.67 17.61
N VAL A 96 0.66 2.74 18.24
CA VAL A 96 -0.59 2.69 19.01
C VAL A 96 -1.79 2.46 18.10
N ALA A 97 -1.89 3.18 16.97
CA ALA A 97 -2.99 3.01 16.02
C ALA A 97 -3.02 1.60 15.44
N THR A 98 -1.87 1.06 15.00
CA THR A 98 -1.80 -0.31 14.46
C THR A 98 -2.10 -1.36 15.52
N GLY A 99 -1.63 -1.16 16.76
CA GLY A 99 -1.98 -2.02 17.89
C GLY A 99 -3.47 -2.04 18.22
N ILE A 100 -4.11 -0.86 18.29
CA ILE A 100 -5.56 -0.75 18.55
C ILE A 100 -6.36 -1.40 17.42
N LEU A 101 -6.02 -1.13 16.16
CA LEU A 101 -6.70 -1.70 15.01
C LEU A 101 -6.55 -3.23 14.96
N SER A 102 -5.37 -3.75 15.29
CA SER A 102 -5.11 -5.19 15.33
C SER A 102 -5.98 -5.90 16.37
N VAL A 103 -6.08 -5.33 17.59
CA VAL A 103 -6.90 -5.89 18.68
C VAL A 103 -8.38 -5.82 18.33
N HIS A 104 -8.85 -4.70 17.79
CA HIS A 104 -10.26 -4.51 17.45
C HIS A 104 -10.70 -5.44 16.31
N ASN A 105 -9.89 -5.55 15.26
CA ASN A 105 -10.25 -6.31 14.06
C ASN A 105 -9.84 -7.79 14.12
N LYS A 106 -9.21 -8.24 15.21
CA LYS A 106 -8.73 -9.62 15.42
C LYS A 106 -7.90 -10.14 14.22
N TRP A 107 -7.05 -9.28 13.66
CA TRP A 107 -6.23 -9.65 12.51
C TRP A 107 -5.23 -10.74 12.89
N ARG A 108 -5.15 -11.79 12.07
CA ARG A 108 -4.16 -12.86 12.22
C ARG A 108 -2.78 -12.37 11.74
N PRO A 109 -1.68 -12.86 12.34
CA PRO A 109 -0.32 -12.38 12.03
C PRO A 109 0.16 -12.68 10.59
N SER A 110 -0.54 -13.54 9.84
CA SER A 110 -0.28 -13.77 8.42
C SER A 110 -1.54 -14.24 7.68
N PRO A 111 -1.70 -13.86 6.39
CA PRO A 111 -2.80 -14.34 5.54
C PRO A 111 -2.66 -15.83 5.17
N VAL A 112 -1.48 -16.43 5.35
CA VAL A 112 -1.21 -17.85 5.04
C VAL A 112 -1.90 -18.82 6.01
N LEU A 113 -2.26 -18.37 7.22
CA LEU A 113 -2.98 -19.17 8.23
C LEU A 113 -4.50 -18.93 8.20
N ALA A 114 -5.02 -18.38 7.10
CA ALA A 114 -6.46 -18.18 6.89
C ALA A 114 -7.12 -19.33 6.10
N GLU A 115 -6.33 -20.22 5.50
CA GLU A 115 -6.77 -21.43 4.80
C GLU A 115 -6.52 -22.66 5.69
N ASP A 116 -7.15 -22.71 6.86
CA ASP A 116 -7.43 -23.94 7.63
C ASP A 116 -8.78 -23.77 8.34
#